data_AF-A0A4Z1PD31-F1
#
_entry.id   AF-A0A4Z1PD31-F1
#
_cell.length_a   1.000
_cell.length_b   1.000
_cell.length_c   1.000
_cell.angle_alpha   90.00
_cell.angle_beta   90.00
_cell.angle_gamma   90.00
#
_symmetry.space_group_name_H-M   'P 1'
#
loop_
_entity.id
_entity.type
_entity.pdbx_description
1 polymer ?
#
loop_
_entity_poly.entity_id
_entity_poly.type
_entity_poly.pdbx_seq_one_letter_code
_entity_poly.pdbx_strand_id
1 'polypeptide(L)'
;MALDRFKLSKVWVCQHRYDENAEWIPVYCFVELEFTFEDLSVSNLAPGTSKTSFFTHKVVAVRFTTEYETADGPGPGSTREQELGGEIDGSITLSHDNLKWRRHGKKTIDLKLDNEQERIDALEKYFGITLADEDKETIRGTFTELGVQWPI
;
A
#
# COMPACT_ATOMS: atom_id res chain seq x y z
N MET A 1 11.56 -24.70 17.91
CA MET A 1 10.63 -24.53 19.05
C MET A 1 9.43 -23.60 18.72
N ALA A 2 9.02 -23.49 17.44
CA ALA A 2 7.91 -22.62 17.02
C ALA A 2 6.69 -23.38 16.43
N LEU A 3 6.88 -24.62 15.95
CA LEU A 3 5.81 -25.39 15.31
C LEU A 3 4.72 -25.90 16.26
N ASP A 4 5.00 -26.03 17.56
CA ASP A 4 4.06 -26.65 18.50
C ASP A 4 2.93 -25.70 18.96
N ARG A 5 3.06 -24.39 18.71
CA ARG A 5 2.02 -23.40 19.05
C ARG A 5 0.85 -23.35 18.06
N PHE A 6 1.00 -23.89 16.86
CA PHE A 6 -0.02 -23.83 15.81
C PHE A 6 -1.06 -24.96 15.89
N LYS A 7 -0.79 -26.05 16.64
CA LYS A 7 -1.75 -27.16 16.81
C LYS A 7 -3.02 -26.80 17.58
N LEU A 8 -3.08 -25.63 18.22
CA LEU A 8 -4.22 -25.15 19.00
C LEU A 8 -4.93 -23.93 18.38
N SER A 9 -4.45 -23.39 17.25
CA SER A 9 -5.04 -22.19 16.66
C SER A 9 -6.29 -22.52 15.84
N LYS A 10 -7.43 -21.95 16.21
CA LYS A 10 -8.70 -22.01 15.45
C LYS A 10 -8.74 -21.05 14.25
N VAL A 11 -7.58 -20.52 13.85
CA VAL A 11 -7.45 -19.48 12.82
C VAL A 11 -6.31 -19.87 11.88
N TRP A 12 -6.42 -19.46 10.63
CA TRP A 12 -5.36 -19.56 9.63
C TRP A 12 -4.41 -18.38 9.76
N VAL A 13 -3.11 -18.60 9.58
CA VAL A 13 -2.09 -17.54 9.57
C VAL A 13 -1.49 -17.47 8.18
N CYS A 14 -1.70 -16.34 7.48
CA CYS A 14 -1.05 -16.06 6.22
C CYS A 14 0.38 -15.56 6.50
N GLN A 15 1.36 -16.16 5.84
CA GLN A 15 2.76 -15.76 5.92
C GLN A 15 3.33 -15.57 4.52
N HIS A 16 4.28 -14.66 4.38
CA HIS A 16 5.07 -14.50 3.16
C HIS A 16 6.57 -14.58 3.46
N ARG A 17 7.39 -14.73 2.41
CA ARG A 17 8.84 -14.54 2.47
C ARG A 17 9.29 -13.84 1.19
N TYR A 18 10.33 -13.02 1.29
CA TYR A 18 10.78 -12.20 0.15
C TYR A 18 11.54 -13.00 -0.91
N ASP A 19 12.21 -14.07 -0.50
CA ASP A 19 12.92 -15.02 -1.36
C ASP A 19 12.92 -16.41 -0.72
N GLU A 20 13.47 -17.40 -1.43
CA GLU A 20 13.46 -18.81 -1.00
C GLU A 20 14.25 -19.08 0.29
N ASN A 21 15.19 -18.19 0.65
CA ASN A 21 16.09 -18.32 1.79
C ASN A 21 15.69 -17.41 2.97
N ALA A 22 14.79 -16.45 2.75
CA ALA A 22 14.29 -15.55 3.79
C ALA A 22 13.36 -16.26 4.79
N GLU A 23 13.31 -15.74 6.02
CA GLU A 23 12.38 -16.20 7.05
C GLU A 23 10.92 -15.87 6.67
N TRP A 24 10.00 -16.73 7.10
CA TRP A 24 8.57 -16.49 6.95
C TRP A 24 8.08 -15.39 7.90
N ILE A 25 7.46 -14.36 7.35
CA ILE A 25 6.90 -13.22 8.06
C ILE A 25 5.38 -13.36 8.08
N PRO A 26 4.72 -13.35 9.25
CA PRO A 26 3.27 -13.34 9.33
C PRO A 26 2.71 -12.01 8.81
N VAL A 27 1.66 -12.08 7.98
CA VAL A 27 1.00 -10.90 7.40
C VAL A 27 -0.29 -10.61 8.16
N TYR A 28 -1.18 -11.60 8.27
CA TYR A 28 -2.42 -11.53 9.04
C TYR A 28 -2.94 -12.94 9.34
N CYS A 29 -3.95 -13.04 10.21
CA CYS A 29 -4.72 -14.27 10.41
C CYS A 29 -6.18 -14.07 9.98
N PHE A 30 -6.85 -15.16 9.65
CA PHE A 30 -8.26 -15.14 9.26
C PHE A 30 -8.98 -16.42 9.69
N VAL A 31 -10.30 -16.36 9.68
CA VAL A 31 -11.22 -17.48 9.94
C VAL A 31 -12.01 -17.79 8.67
N GLU A 32 -12.47 -19.03 8.53
CA GLU A 32 -13.30 -19.46 7.38
C GLU A 32 -14.80 -19.30 7.69
N LEU A 33 -15.16 -18.20 8.35
CA LEU A 33 -16.56 -17.84 8.57
C LEU A 33 -17.04 -16.97 7.41
N GLU A 34 -18.29 -17.16 7.00
CA GLU A 34 -18.94 -16.26 6.06
C GLU A 34 -19.22 -14.91 6.74
N PHE A 35 -18.94 -13.82 6.02
CA PHE A 35 -19.21 -12.46 6.46
C PHE A 35 -20.35 -11.88 5.63
N THR A 36 -21.32 -11.27 6.30
CA THR A 36 -22.34 -10.44 5.66
C THR A 36 -21.78 -9.06 5.32
N PHE A 37 -22.53 -8.26 4.56
CA PHE A 37 -22.14 -6.88 4.27
C PHE A 37 -22.09 -6.02 5.54
N GLU A 38 -22.98 -6.29 6.49
CA GLU A 38 -23.05 -5.65 7.79
C GLU A 38 -21.80 -5.97 8.63
N ASP A 39 -21.34 -7.22 8.62
CA ASP A 39 -20.11 -7.63 9.31
C ASP A 39 -18.89 -6.88 8.75
N LEU A 40 -18.81 -6.74 7.42
CA LEU A 40 -17.75 -5.97 6.75
C LEU A 40 -17.83 -4.48 7.08
N SER A 41 -19.04 -3.92 7.15
CA SER A 41 -19.26 -2.52 7.50
C SER A 41 -18.78 -2.20 8.91
N VAL A 42 -19.08 -3.07 9.88
CA VAL A 42 -18.57 -2.96 11.26
C VAL A 42 -17.05 -3.12 11.29
N SER A 43 -16.51 -4.08 10.52
CA SER A 43 -15.06 -4.33 10.44
C SER A 43 -14.28 -3.14 9.86
N ASN A 44 -14.88 -2.38 8.94
CA ASN A 44 -14.27 -1.19 8.34
C ASN A 44 -14.27 0.05 9.25
N LEU A 45 -15.09 0.05 10.32
CA LEU A 45 -15.21 1.22 11.19
C LEU A 45 -13.88 1.57 11.86
N ALA A 46 -13.21 0.58 12.47
CA ALA A 46 -11.96 0.83 13.20
C ALA A 46 -10.82 1.30 12.28
N PRO A 47 -10.52 0.66 11.14
CA PRO A 47 -9.55 1.16 10.18
C PRO A 47 -9.86 2.58 9.69
N GLY A 48 -11.13 2.90 9.42
CA GLY A 48 -11.54 4.19 8.84
C GLY A 48 -11.74 5.34 9.82
N THR A 49 -11.90 5.09 11.12
CA THR A 49 -12.26 6.14 12.10
C THR A 49 -11.41 6.19 13.35
N SER A 50 -10.69 5.11 13.69
CA SER A 50 -9.88 5.09 14.91
C SER A 50 -8.68 6.02 14.78
N LYS A 51 -8.47 6.88 15.78
CA LYS A 51 -7.27 7.74 15.88
C LYS A 51 -5.96 6.96 15.99
N THR A 52 -5.99 5.66 16.31
CA THR A 52 -4.80 4.81 16.34
C THR A 52 -4.58 4.03 15.04
N SER A 53 -5.53 4.07 14.12
CA SER A 53 -5.37 3.50 12.79
C SER A 53 -4.37 4.32 11.99
N PHE A 54 -3.44 3.67 11.30
CA PHE A 54 -2.56 4.42 10.42
C PHE A 54 -3.31 4.93 9.18
N PHE A 55 -4.43 4.31 8.79
CA PHE A 55 -5.22 4.75 7.63
C PHE A 55 -5.88 6.12 7.84
N THR A 56 -6.06 6.57 9.08
CA THR A 56 -6.60 7.92 9.37
C THR A 56 -5.54 9.02 9.35
N HIS A 57 -4.25 8.65 9.28
CA HIS A 57 -3.12 9.61 9.35
C HIS A 57 -2.06 9.38 8.28
N LYS A 58 -2.23 8.38 7.41
CA LYS A 58 -1.31 8.07 6.32
C LYS A 58 -2.10 7.78 5.05
N VAL A 59 -1.67 8.41 3.96
CA VAL A 59 -2.06 8.03 2.61
C VAL A 59 -1.29 6.77 2.22
N VAL A 60 -1.99 5.71 1.83
CA VAL A 60 -1.38 4.46 1.39
C VAL A 60 -1.99 4.07 0.05
N ALA A 61 -1.15 3.73 -0.92
CA ALA A 61 -1.57 3.20 -2.21
C ALA A 61 -0.65 2.04 -2.61
N VAL A 62 -1.23 0.97 -3.16
CA VAL A 62 -0.48 -0.18 -3.65
C VAL A 62 -1.06 -0.62 -4.97
N ARG A 63 -0.19 -0.96 -5.92
CA ARG A 63 -0.57 -1.74 -7.10
C ARG A 63 0.50 -2.77 -7.42
N PHE A 64 0.09 -3.85 -8.06
CA PHE A 64 1.03 -4.82 -8.63
C PHE A 64 1.59 -4.30 -9.95
N THR A 65 2.81 -4.74 -10.28
CA THR A 65 3.44 -4.51 -11.57
C THR A 65 3.59 -5.83 -12.31
N THR A 66 3.63 -5.76 -13.63
CA THR A 66 3.89 -6.92 -14.48
C THR A 66 5.26 -6.82 -15.16
N GLU A 67 5.74 -7.95 -15.68
CA GLU A 67 7.00 -8.01 -16.42
C GLU A 67 7.05 -7.07 -17.66
N TYR A 68 5.89 -6.74 -18.23
CA TYR A 68 5.76 -5.86 -19.39
C TYR A 68 5.88 -4.37 -19.05
N GLU A 69 5.78 -4.00 -17.77
CA GLU A 69 5.98 -2.62 -17.34
C GLU A 69 7.47 -2.25 -17.37
N THR A 70 7.81 -1.26 -18.20
CA THR A 70 9.15 -0.70 -18.32
C THR A 70 9.32 0.57 -17.50
N ALA A 71 10.54 0.82 -17.01
CA ALA A 71 10.84 2.04 -16.26
C ALA A 71 11.08 3.23 -17.20
N ASP A 72 10.12 4.14 -17.29
CA ASP A 72 10.28 5.43 -17.97
C ASP A 72 10.71 6.49 -16.93
N GLY A 73 12.03 6.58 -16.72
CA GLY A 73 12.65 7.45 -15.71
C GLY A 73 12.75 6.78 -14.34
N PRO A 74 12.34 7.43 -13.24
CA PRO A 74 12.50 6.88 -11.89
C PRO A 74 11.65 5.65 -11.60
N GLY A 75 10.79 5.19 -12.52
CA GLY A 75 9.94 3.99 -12.42
C GLY A 75 8.92 3.88 -13.54
N PRO A 76 8.10 2.82 -13.59
CA PRO A 76 7.06 2.71 -14.61
C PRO A 76 5.98 3.77 -14.36
N GLY A 77 5.23 4.11 -15.40
CA GLY A 77 4.02 4.92 -15.23
C GLY A 77 2.87 4.11 -14.61
N SER A 78 1.65 4.62 -14.74
CA SER A 78 0.44 3.89 -14.42
C SER A 78 0.24 2.77 -15.45
N THR A 79 -0.18 1.59 -15.00
CA THR A 79 -0.33 0.40 -15.86
C THR A 79 -1.28 0.67 -17.04
N ARG A 80 -0.83 0.33 -18.24
CA ARG A 80 -1.61 0.36 -19.49
C ARG A 80 -2.22 -1.01 -19.75
N GLU A 81 -3.28 -1.05 -20.55
CA GLU A 81 -4.01 -2.29 -20.86
C GLU A 81 -3.10 -3.38 -21.46
N GLN A 82 -2.14 -3.00 -22.30
CA GLN A 82 -1.19 -3.94 -22.91
C GLN A 82 -0.26 -4.61 -21.89
N GLU A 83 0.00 -3.95 -20.77
CA GLU A 83 0.92 -4.43 -19.73
C GLU A 83 0.23 -5.41 -18.77
N LEU A 84 -1.11 -5.36 -18.67
CA LEU A 84 -1.92 -6.23 -17.79
C LEU A 84 -1.82 -7.72 -18.13
N GLY A 85 -1.41 -8.06 -19.36
CA GLY A 85 -1.26 -9.45 -19.81
C GLY A 85 0.00 -10.14 -19.31
N GLY A 86 0.95 -9.41 -18.70
CA GLY A 86 2.20 -9.98 -18.20
C GLY A 86 2.06 -10.64 -16.83
N GLU A 87 3.01 -11.50 -16.49
CA GLU A 87 3.08 -12.06 -15.13
C GLU A 87 3.37 -10.98 -14.09
N ILE A 88 2.72 -11.07 -12.92
CA ILE A 88 3.00 -10.19 -11.79
C ILE A 88 4.41 -10.46 -11.28
N ASP A 89 5.22 -9.42 -11.23
CA ASP A 89 6.63 -9.55 -10.87
C ASP A 89 7.07 -8.59 -9.76
N GLY A 90 6.16 -7.71 -9.33
CA GLY A 90 6.47 -6.66 -8.39
C GLY A 90 5.26 -5.90 -7.88
N SER A 91 5.55 -4.86 -7.10
CA SER A 91 4.54 -3.94 -6.58
C SER A 91 5.13 -2.56 -6.34
N ILE A 92 4.33 -1.54 -6.63
CA ILE A 92 4.58 -0.16 -6.22
C ILE A 92 3.75 0.11 -4.98
N THR A 93 4.38 0.67 -3.96
CA THR A 93 3.77 1.02 -2.68
C THR A 93 4.11 2.48 -2.36
N LEU A 94 3.08 3.31 -2.25
CA LEU A 94 3.14 4.61 -1.60
C LEU A 94 2.76 4.42 -0.13
N SER A 95 3.66 4.81 0.77
CA SER A 95 3.42 4.85 2.21
C SER A 95 3.68 6.25 2.72
N HIS A 96 2.62 7.05 2.82
CA HIS A 96 2.55 8.44 3.25
C HIS A 96 3.39 9.42 2.41
N ASP A 97 4.71 9.36 2.52
CA ASP A 97 5.68 10.23 1.86
C ASP A 97 6.79 9.45 1.16
N ASN A 98 6.64 8.13 1.07
CA ASN A 98 7.67 7.26 0.55
C ASN A 98 7.09 6.31 -0.49
N LEU A 99 7.61 6.40 -1.71
CA LEU A 99 7.24 5.56 -2.83
C LEU A 99 8.32 4.50 -3.05
N LYS A 100 7.92 3.23 -3.03
CA LYS A 100 8.81 2.09 -3.24
C LYS A 100 8.29 1.22 -4.36
N TRP A 101 9.16 0.85 -5.28
CA TRP A 101 8.91 -0.24 -6.22
C TRP A 101 9.80 -1.40 -5.87
N ARG A 102 9.19 -2.57 -5.69
CA ARG A 102 9.91 -3.82 -5.50
C ARG A 102 9.56 -4.77 -6.64
N ARG A 103 10.57 -5.32 -7.29
CA ARG A 103 10.45 -6.43 -8.26
C ARG A 103 11.26 -7.62 -7.77
N HIS A 104 10.72 -8.82 -7.87
CA HIS A 104 11.39 -10.07 -7.46
C HIS A 104 12.04 -9.98 -6.06
N GLY A 105 11.32 -9.41 -5.10
CA GLY A 105 11.79 -9.24 -3.72
C GLY A 105 12.85 -8.14 -3.51
N LYS A 106 13.36 -7.51 -4.58
CA LYS A 106 14.39 -6.46 -4.51
C LYS A 106 13.77 -5.08 -4.67
N LYS A 107 14.32 -4.10 -3.95
CA LYS A 107 13.91 -2.69 -4.06
C LYS A 107 14.57 -2.08 -5.30
N THR A 108 13.75 -1.67 -6.26
CA THR A 108 14.17 -1.00 -7.48
C THR A 108 14.09 0.53 -7.34
N ILE A 109 13.12 1.02 -6.57
CA ILE A 109 12.91 2.46 -6.32
C ILE A 109 12.70 2.67 -4.82
N ASP A 110 13.28 3.75 -4.30
CA ASP A 110 12.98 4.33 -2.98
C ASP A 110 13.00 5.85 -3.10
N LEU A 111 11.84 6.47 -3.24
CA LEU A 111 11.70 7.91 -3.41
C LEU A 111 11.03 8.51 -2.16
N LYS A 112 11.65 9.54 -1.59
CA LYS A 112 11.04 10.41 -0.58
C LYS A 112 10.33 11.56 -1.30
N LEU A 113 9.11 11.84 -0.89
CA LEU A 113 8.27 12.94 -1.36
C LEU A 113 8.27 14.00 -0.26
N ASP A 114 8.71 15.21 -0.57
CA ASP A 114 8.96 16.25 0.43
C ASP A 114 7.73 17.14 0.67
N ASN A 115 6.78 17.17 -0.28
CA ASN A 115 5.59 18.00 -0.21
C ASN A 115 4.36 17.32 -0.86
N GLU A 116 3.19 17.93 -0.67
CA GLU A 116 1.93 17.37 -1.14
C GLU A 116 1.84 17.29 -2.67
N GLN A 117 2.41 18.27 -3.38
CA GLN A 117 2.38 18.29 -4.84
C GLN A 117 3.13 17.09 -5.41
N GLU A 118 4.31 16.78 -4.88
CA GLU A 118 5.07 15.58 -5.28
C GLU A 118 4.28 14.28 -5.04
N ARG A 119 3.47 14.24 -3.97
CA ARG A 119 2.61 13.08 -3.71
C ARG A 119 1.44 12.97 -4.68
N ILE A 120 0.81 14.09 -5.03
CA ILE A 120 -0.24 14.13 -6.03
C ILE A 120 0.32 13.70 -7.39
N ASP A 121 1.47 14.23 -7.79
CA ASP A 121 2.14 13.87 -9.04
C ASP A 121 2.52 12.38 -9.06
N ALA A 122 2.93 11.81 -7.92
CA ALA A 122 3.19 10.38 -7.80
C ALA A 122 1.91 9.53 -7.88
N LEU A 123 0.81 9.97 -7.27
CA LEU A 123 -0.50 9.30 -7.37
C LEU A 123 -0.96 9.24 -8.83
N GLU A 124 -0.85 10.34 -9.56
CA GLU A 124 -1.18 10.40 -10.98
C GLU A 124 -0.24 9.51 -11.79
N LYS A 125 1.08 9.75 -11.67
CA LYS A 125 2.09 9.06 -12.49
C LYS A 125 2.06 7.55 -12.28
N TYR A 126 2.02 7.08 -11.04
CA TYR A 126 2.23 5.66 -10.73
C TYR A 126 0.93 4.90 -10.58
N PHE A 127 -0.16 5.54 -10.14
CA PHE A 127 -1.41 4.85 -9.85
C PHE A 127 -2.56 5.26 -10.78
N GLY A 128 -2.35 6.25 -11.65
CA GLY A 128 -3.42 6.78 -12.51
C GLY A 128 -4.51 7.50 -11.73
N ILE A 129 -4.22 7.92 -10.50
CA ILE A 129 -5.18 8.60 -9.62
C ILE A 129 -4.99 10.09 -9.80
N THR A 130 -5.96 10.74 -10.44
CA THR A 130 -6.02 12.19 -10.58
C THR A 130 -7.01 12.77 -9.58
N LEU A 131 -6.67 13.93 -9.01
CA LEU A 131 -7.54 14.68 -8.11
C LEU A 131 -8.00 15.95 -8.81
N ALA A 132 -9.27 16.29 -8.65
CA ALA A 132 -9.76 17.60 -9.06
C ALA A 132 -9.12 18.69 -8.17
N ASP A 133 -9.07 19.93 -8.66
CA ASP A 133 -8.46 21.02 -7.89
C ASP A 133 -9.18 21.28 -6.56
N GLU A 134 -10.50 21.09 -6.53
CA GLU A 134 -11.30 21.17 -5.30
C GLU A 134 -10.84 20.12 -4.27
N ASP A 135 -10.60 18.88 -4.69
CA ASP A 135 -10.16 17.80 -3.81
C ASP A 135 -8.74 18.06 -3.27
N LYS A 136 -7.84 18.59 -4.11
CA LYS A 136 -6.47 18.95 -3.68
C LYS A 136 -6.50 19.98 -2.57
N GLU A 137 -7.40 20.97 -2.66
CA GLU A 137 -7.54 22.00 -1.63
C GLU A 137 -8.10 21.43 -0.31
N THR A 138 -8.90 20.37 -0.33
CA THR A 138 -9.38 19.72 0.90
C THR A 138 -8.26 19.03 1.71
N ILE A 139 -7.11 18.75 1.09
CA ILE A 139 -5.96 18.15 1.78
C ILE A 139 -5.26 19.19 2.66
N ARG A 140 -5.31 20.47 2.30
CA ARG A 140 -4.63 21.53 3.04
C ARG A 140 -5.16 21.65 4.47
N GLY A 141 -4.26 21.72 5.43
CA GLY A 141 -4.56 21.80 6.86
C GLY A 141 -5.02 20.47 7.47
N THR A 142 -5.02 19.37 6.72
CA THR A 142 -5.31 18.04 7.27
C THR A 142 -4.07 17.43 7.92
N PHE A 143 -4.28 16.51 8.87
CA PHE A 143 -3.17 15.77 9.49
C PHE A 143 -2.34 14.92 8.52
N THR A 144 -2.82 14.73 7.29
CA THR A 144 -2.13 13.94 6.26
C THR A 144 -1.32 14.77 5.27
N GLU A 145 -1.47 16.10 5.27
CA GLU A 145 -0.75 17.00 4.36
C GLU A 145 0.78 16.88 4.57
N LEU A 146 1.53 16.72 3.48
CA LEU A 146 2.99 16.69 3.51
C LEU A 146 3.63 18.08 3.47
N GLY A 147 4.81 18.20 4.06
CA GLY A 147 5.61 19.43 4.03
C GLY A 147 5.15 20.50 5.03
N VAL A 148 4.16 20.20 5.88
CA VAL A 148 3.67 21.12 6.90
C VAL A 148 4.46 20.95 8.20
N GLN A 149 5.11 22.02 8.66
CA GLN A 149 5.58 22.11 10.04
C GLN A 149 4.43 22.56 10.93
N TRP A 150 3.87 21.62 11.69
CA TRP A 150 2.90 21.95 12.73
C TRP A 150 3.62 22.66 13.89
N PRO A 151 3.25 23.92 14.23
CA PRO A 151 3.74 24.54 15.45
C PRO A 151 3.25 23.71 16.64
N ILE A 152 4.21 23.23 17.43
CA ILE A 152 3.99 22.49 18.68
C ILE A 152 3.56 23.47 19.77
#